data_AF-A0A7W1JI64-F1
#
_entry.id   AF-A0A7W1JI64-F1
#
_cell.length_a   1.000
_cell.length_b   1.000
_cell.length_c   1.000
_cell.angle_alpha   90.00
_cell.angle_beta   90.00
_cell.angle_gamma   90.00
#
_symmetry.space_group_name_H-M   'P 1'
#
loop_
_entity.id
_entity.type
_entity.pdbx_description
1 polymer ?
#
loop_
_entity_poly.entity_id
_entity_poly.type
_entity_poly.pdbx_seq_one_letter_code
_entity_poly.pdbx_strand_id
1 'polypeptide(L)'
;MPGSRSRISSRRPSRAWSRSSASTVSEPGYTDLDRERDLKTPLTSQEQARRIAGLAQEKLAKDVVILDMRPVCAFTDYFVICHGTNPRQTKAIFDEVHFRMKSEEGAIPVAVDGEREASWIVADYLDVVLHVFTPDTRAYYRLEDLWSDVPSETVEAVSV
;
A
#
# COMPACT_ATOMS: atom_id res chain seq x y z
N MET A 1 3.55 -68.81 -3.01
CA MET A 1 4.90 -68.39 -2.58
C MET A 1 4.79 -67.08 -1.80
N PRO A 2 4.82 -67.09 -0.46
CA PRO A 2 4.84 -65.89 0.36
C PRO A 2 6.27 -65.54 0.78
N GLY A 3 6.73 -64.33 0.44
CA GLY A 3 8.02 -63.78 0.85
C GLY A 3 7.85 -62.84 2.03
N SER A 4 8.13 -63.37 3.22
CA SER A 4 8.19 -62.69 4.51
C SER A 4 9.46 -61.82 4.65
N ARG A 5 9.36 -60.70 5.36
CA ARG A 5 10.08 -60.31 6.61
C ARG A 5 10.07 -58.77 6.74
N SER A 6 9.47 -58.16 7.77
CA SER A 6 10.05 -57.93 9.11
C SER A 6 11.38 -57.15 9.02
N ARG A 7 11.65 -56.05 9.73
CA ARG A 7 11.36 -55.71 11.13
C ARG A 7 11.99 -54.32 11.45
N ILE A 8 11.37 -53.58 12.38
CA ILE A 8 11.98 -52.97 13.58
C ILE A 8 13.00 -51.82 13.45
N SER A 9 12.50 -50.65 13.86
CA SER A 9 12.88 -49.86 15.04
C SER A 9 14.25 -49.17 15.18
N SER A 10 14.10 -47.94 15.68
CA SER A 10 14.85 -47.34 16.79
C SER A 10 16.24 -46.78 16.46
N ARG A 11 16.39 -45.46 16.63
CA ARG A 11 16.97 -44.85 17.83
C ARG A 11 17.35 -43.39 17.54
N ARG A 12 16.86 -42.48 18.38
CA ARG A 12 17.40 -41.14 18.55
C ARG A 12 18.85 -41.26 19.02
N PRO A 13 19.82 -40.51 18.47
CA PRO A 13 21.05 -40.26 19.19
C PRO A 13 20.80 -39.12 20.19
N SER A 14 20.57 -39.50 21.44
CA SER A 14 20.83 -38.64 22.59
C SER A 14 22.34 -38.46 22.71
N ARG A 15 22.85 -37.26 22.40
CA ARG A 15 24.20 -36.87 22.80
C ARG A 15 24.10 -35.81 23.87
N ALA A 16 24.30 -36.28 25.10
CA ALA A 16 24.60 -35.48 26.27
C ALA A 16 25.85 -34.65 25.99
N TRP A 17 25.73 -33.33 26.09
CA TRP A 17 26.91 -32.46 26.12
C TRP A 17 27.39 -32.37 27.56
N SER A 18 28.65 -32.75 27.74
CA SER A 18 29.42 -32.71 28.97
C SER A 18 29.49 -31.31 29.57
N ARG A 19 29.30 -31.19 30.89
CA ARG A 19 29.74 -30.02 31.64
C ARG A 19 31.26 -30.05 31.72
N SER A 20 31.93 -29.07 31.11
CA SER A 20 33.27 -28.65 31.50
C SER A 20 33.37 -27.13 31.37
N SER A 21 33.81 -26.55 32.48
CA SER A 21 33.95 -25.14 32.81
C SER A 21 35.13 -24.45 32.11
N ALA A 22 35.00 -23.13 32.03
CA ALA A 22 36.00 -22.10 31.76
C ALA A 22 36.36 -21.83 30.28
N SER A 23 35.59 -20.94 29.66
CA SER A 23 36.08 -19.72 29.00
C SER A 23 34.86 -18.87 28.64
N THR A 24 34.73 -17.71 29.29
CA THR A 24 33.76 -16.69 28.91
C THR A 24 34.12 -16.21 27.52
N VAL A 25 33.47 -16.78 26.50
CA VAL A 25 33.46 -16.18 25.17
C VAL A 25 32.49 -15.02 25.26
N SER A 26 33.04 -13.82 25.34
CA SER A 26 32.30 -12.57 25.20
C SER A 26 31.55 -12.63 23.87
N GLU A 27 30.22 -12.64 23.90
CA GLU A 27 29.42 -12.53 22.68
C GLU A 27 29.82 -11.24 21.96
N PRO A 28 30.12 -11.26 20.65
CA PRO A 28 30.24 -10.02 19.90
C PRO A 28 28.88 -9.34 19.99
N GLY A 29 28.85 -8.19 20.68
CA GLY A 29 27.67 -7.37 20.83
C GLY A 29 27.08 -7.13 19.44
N TYR A 30 25.90 -7.69 19.22
CA TYR A 30 25.02 -7.28 18.14
C TYR A 30 24.52 -5.90 18.53
N THR A 31 25.34 -4.88 18.28
CA THR A 31 24.97 -3.49 18.50
C THR A 31 23.80 -3.21 17.57
N ASP A 32 22.65 -2.89 18.16
CA ASP A 32 21.38 -2.57 17.51
C ASP A 32 21.43 -1.23 16.74
N LEU A 33 22.59 -0.87 16.22
CA LEU A 33 22.90 0.41 15.58
C LEU A 33 22.40 0.49 14.13
N ASP A 34 21.92 -0.62 13.57
CA ASP A 34 21.31 -0.66 12.25
C ASP A 34 19.77 -0.55 12.30
N ARG A 35 19.15 -0.54 13.49
CA ARG A 35 17.69 -0.50 13.68
C ARG A 35 17.08 0.88 13.82
N GLU A 36 17.89 1.93 13.86
CA GLU A 36 17.43 3.31 13.68
C GLU A 36 17.33 3.66 12.19
N ARG A 37 16.94 2.69 11.35
CA ARG A 37 16.63 2.97 9.94
C ARG A 37 15.29 3.70 9.91
N ASP A 38 15.36 5.01 10.18
CA ASP A 38 14.30 6.02 10.09
C ASP A 38 12.90 5.45 10.29
N LEU A 39 12.47 5.35 11.55
CA LEU A 39 11.03 5.21 11.85
C LEU A 39 10.36 6.53 11.47
N LYS A 40 10.16 6.75 10.17
CA LYS A 40 9.32 7.83 9.65
C LYS A 40 7.95 7.62 10.30
N THR A 41 7.46 8.62 11.02
CA THR A 41 6.12 8.56 11.60
C THR A 41 5.15 8.28 10.44
N PRO A 42 4.32 7.22 10.54
CA PRO A 42 3.38 6.92 9.48
C PRO A 42 2.46 8.11 9.27
N LEU A 43 2.18 8.43 8.01
CA LEU A 43 1.25 9.50 7.65
C LEU A 43 -0.10 9.24 8.30
N THR A 44 -0.76 10.29 8.78
CA THR A 44 -2.20 10.19 9.08
C THR A 44 -2.98 9.95 7.79
N SER A 45 -4.19 9.38 7.89
CA SER A 45 -5.05 9.11 6.72
C SER A 45 -5.33 10.38 5.89
N GLN A 46 -5.50 11.53 6.54
CA GLN A 46 -5.69 12.82 5.88
C GLN A 46 -4.42 13.29 5.15
N GLU A 47 -3.24 13.18 5.77
CA GLU A 47 -1.96 13.53 5.13
C GLU A 47 -1.67 12.61 3.94
N GLN A 48 -1.97 11.32 4.08
CA GLN A 48 -1.85 10.34 3.01
C GLN A 48 -2.76 10.68 1.83
N ALA A 49 -4.02 11.04 2.08
CA ALA A 49 -4.95 11.46 1.03
C ALA A 49 -4.46 12.71 0.28
N ARG A 50 -4.00 13.73 1.02
CA ARG A 50 -3.42 14.94 0.42
C ARG A 50 -2.14 14.66 -0.35
N ARG A 51 -1.30 13.75 0.15
CA ARG A 51 -0.06 13.35 -0.54
C ARG A 51 -0.38 12.69 -1.87
N ILE A 52 -1.31 11.72 -1.88
CA ILE A 52 -1.79 11.04 -3.09
C ILE A 52 -2.38 12.05 -4.08
N ALA A 53 -3.23 12.97 -3.60
CA ALA A 53 -3.84 13.99 -4.44
C ALA A 53 -2.80 14.94 -5.07
N GLY A 54 -1.81 15.40 -4.30
CA GLY A 54 -0.72 16.24 -4.80
C GLY A 54 0.13 15.53 -5.86
N LEU A 55 0.48 14.26 -5.63
CA LEU A 55 1.22 13.44 -6.60
C LEU A 55 0.43 13.23 -7.89
N ALA A 56 -0.89 13.05 -7.80
CA ALA A 56 -1.74 12.98 -8.99
C ALA A 56 -1.74 14.31 -9.76
N GLN A 57 -1.80 15.46 -9.07
CA GLN A 57 -1.70 16.78 -9.70
C GLN A 57 -0.34 17.03 -10.37
N GLU A 58 0.77 16.57 -9.79
CA GLU A 58 2.11 16.63 -10.41
C GLU A 58 2.12 15.94 -11.80
N LYS A 59 1.23 14.96 -12.02
CA LYS A 59 0.98 14.31 -13.33
C LYS A 59 -0.19 14.89 -14.12
N LEU A 60 -0.53 16.15 -13.83
CA LEU A 60 -1.56 16.91 -14.53
C LEU A 60 -2.93 16.22 -14.51
N ALA A 61 -3.21 15.45 -13.45
CA ALA A 61 -4.54 14.91 -13.21
C ALA A 61 -5.56 16.05 -13.11
N LYS A 62 -6.77 15.78 -13.55
CA LYS A 62 -7.87 16.74 -13.59
C LYS A 62 -8.91 16.41 -12.54
N ASP A 63 -9.54 17.47 -12.04
CA ASP A 63 -10.61 17.45 -11.05
C ASP A 63 -10.29 16.52 -9.88
N VAL A 64 -9.15 16.79 -9.21
CA VAL A 64 -8.71 16.02 -8.06
C VAL A 64 -9.54 16.41 -6.84
N VAL A 65 -10.31 15.46 -6.33
CA VAL A 65 -11.22 15.65 -5.20
C VAL A 65 -10.92 14.61 -4.13
N ILE A 66 -10.89 15.06 -2.88
CA ILE A 66 -10.80 14.19 -1.71
C ILE A 66 -12.18 14.14 -1.06
N LEU A 67 -12.75 12.96 -0.89
CA LEU A 67 -14.01 12.75 -0.18
C LEU A 67 -13.73 12.16 1.21
N ASP A 68 -14.33 12.74 2.25
CA ASP A 68 -14.28 12.23 3.62
C ASP A 68 -15.34 11.14 3.82
N MET A 69 -14.90 9.88 3.80
CA MET A 69 -15.77 8.71 3.85
C MET A 69 -16.09 8.26 5.27
N ARG A 70 -15.38 8.76 6.28
CA ARG A 70 -15.57 8.37 7.70
C ARG A 70 -17.02 8.45 8.21
N PRO A 71 -17.86 9.41 7.77
CA PRO A 71 -19.26 9.45 8.20
C PRO A 71 -20.13 8.31 7.65
N VAL A 72 -19.73 7.67 6.55
CA VAL A 72 -20.56 6.71 5.79
C VAL A 72 -19.89 5.34 5.59
N CYS A 73 -18.58 5.25 5.80
CA CYS A 73 -17.75 4.09 5.53
C CYS A 73 -16.87 3.76 6.74
N ALA A 74 -16.85 2.49 7.14
CA ALA A 74 -16.08 2.04 8.30
C ALA A 74 -14.72 1.41 7.95
N PHE A 75 -14.44 1.17 6.65
CA PHE A 75 -13.24 0.47 6.21
C PHE A 75 -12.19 1.37 5.58
N THR A 76 -12.55 2.61 5.21
CA THR A 76 -11.62 3.58 4.61
C THR A 76 -12.02 4.99 5.01
N ASP A 77 -11.04 5.85 5.25
CA ASP A 77 -11.28 7.20 5.73
C ASP A 77 -11.52 8.18 4.57
N TYR A 78 -10.79 8.01 3.46
CA TYR A 78 -10.84 8.96 2.34
C TYR A 78 -10.86 8.28 0.97
N PHE A 79 -11.62 8.86 0.05
CA PHE A 79 -11.43 8.62 -1.38
C PHE A 79 -10.68 9.78 -2.01
N VAL A 80 -9.70 9.46 -2.85
CA VAL A 80 -9.11 10.43 -3.76
C VAL A 80 -9.58 10.09 -5.16
N ILE A 81 -10.31 11.01 -5.80
CA ILE A 81 -10.88 10.81 -7.12
C ILE A 81 -10.25 11.82 -8.07
N CYS A 82 -9.72 11.33 -9.19
CA CYS A 82 -9.21 12.18 -10.25
C CYS A 82 -9.41 11.52 -11.62
N HIS A 83 -9.16 12.28 -12.69
CA HIS A 83 -9.14 11.70 -14.03
C HIS A 83 -7.93 12.14 -14.86
N GLY A 84 -7.45 11.24 -15.72
CA GLY A 84 -6.58 11.57 -16.84
C GLY A 84 -7.41 11.99 -18.06
N THR A 85 -6.74 12.45 -19.12
CA THR A 85 -7.37 12.79 -20.42
C THR A 85 -7.54 11.56 -21.32
N ASN A 86 -6.79 10.48 -21.06
CA ASN A 86 -6.82 9.22 -21.80
C ASN A 86 -6.20 8.10 -20.95
N PRO A 87 -6.38 6.81 -21.33
CA PRO A 87 -5.87 5.69 -20.53
C PRO A 87 -4.36 5.72 -20.26
N ARG A 88 -3.56 6.24 -21.21
CA ARG A 88 -2.11 6.37 -21.02
C ARG A 88 -1.79 7.36 -19.90
N GLN A 89 -2.50 8.50 -19.84
CA GLN A 89 -2.33 9.45 -18.75
C GLN A 89 -2.85 8.88 -17.43
N THR A 90 -3.99 8.20 -17.42
CA THR A 90 -4.52 7.50 -16.23
C THR A 90 -3.47 6.57 -15.63
N LYS A 91 -2.83 5.74 -16.47
CA LYS A 91 -1.73 4.87 -16.02
C LYS A 91 -0.54 5.68 -15.51
N ALA A 92 -0.13 6.74 -16.20
CA ALA A 92 1.00 7.56 -15.78
C ALA A 92 0.77 8.27 -14.42
N ILE A 93 -0.46 8.69 -14.14
CA ILE A 93 -0.87 9.23 -12.84
C ILE A 93 -0.71 8.16 -11.76
N PHE A 94 -1.30 6.98 -11.99
CA PHE A 94 -1.19 5.87 -11.03
C PHE A 94 0.26 5.44 -10.79
N ASP A 95 1.06 5.25 -11.85
CA ASP A 95 2.44 4.79 -11.76
C ASP A 95 3.30 5.75 -10.93
N GLU A 96 3.11 7.07 -11.09
CA GLU A 96 3.81 8.07 -10.27
C GLU A 96 3.38 8.00 -8.81
N VAL A 97 2.08 8.00 -8.53
CA VAL A 97 1.58 7.92 -7.16
C VAL A 97 2.11 6.65 -6.50
N HIS A 98 2.00 5.50 -7.16
CA HIS A 98 2.51 4.24 -6.66
C HIS A 98 4.02 4.29 -6.40
N PHE A 99 4.80 4.81 -7.36
CA PHE A 99 6.25 4.93 -7.20
C PHE A 99 6.66 5.83 -6.02
N ARG A 100 6.05 7.02 -5.92
CA ARG A 100 6.37 8.02 -4.90
C ARG A 100 5.89 7.61 -3.51
N MET A 101 4.67 7.09 -3.38
CA MET A 101 4.17 6.55 -2.11
C MET A 101 5.05 5.41 -1.60
N LYS A 102 5.50 4.51 -2.50
CA LYS A 102 6.39 3.40 -2.12
C LYS A 102 7.79 3.88 -1.73
N SER A 103 8.39 4.78 -2.50
CA SER A 103 9.79 5.18 -2.34
C SER A 103 10.01 6.20 -1.23
N GLU A 104 9.06 7.12 -1.03
CA GLU A 104 9.20 8.21 -0.07
C GLU A 104 8.50 7.92 1.24
N GLU A 105 7.32 7.28 1.20
CA GLU A 105 6.49 7.03 2.38
C GLU A 105 6.47 5.57 2.81
N GLY A 106 7.06 4.67 2.03
CA GLY A 106 7.04 3.22 2.30
C GLY A 106 5.65 2.58 2.15
N ALA A 107 4.67 3.32 1.60
CA ALA A 107 3.28 2.88 1.47
C ALA A 107 3.05 2.18 0.13
N ILE A 108 2.55 0.94 0.18
CA ILE A 108 2.23 0.12 -0.99
C ILE A 108 0.73 -0.22 -0.92
N PRO A 109 -0.02 -0.08 -2.03
CA PRO A 109 -1.43 -0.45 -2.03
C PRO A 109 -1.58 -1.96 -1.79
N VAL A 110 -2.57 -2.33 -0.99
CA VAL A 110 -2.93 -3.72 -0.69
C VAL A 110 -3.50 -4.41 -1.93
N ALA A 111 -4.27 -3.67 -2.72
CA ALA A 111 -4.85 -4.15 -3.96
C ALA A 111 -4.84 -3.03 -5.02
N VAL A 112 -4.68 -3.45 -6.27
CA VAL A 112 -4.80 -2.60 -7.45
C VAL A 112 -5.65 -3.33 -8.48
N ASP A 113 -6.68 -2.68 -8.99
CA ASP A 113 -7.55 -3.20 -10.05
C ASP A 113 -7.63 -2.22 -11.24
N GLY A 114 -7.87 -2.77 -12.43
CA GLY A 114 -8.04 -2.00 -13.67
C GLY A 114 -6.77 -1.37 -14.26
N GLU A 115 -5.58 -1.67 -13.72
CA GLU A 115 -4.30 -1.11 -14.20
C GLU A 115 -4.04 -1.43 -15.69
N ARG A 116 -4.43 -2.62 -16.14
CA ARG A 116 -4.15 -3.09 -17.51
C ARG A 116 -4.93 -2.31 -18.56
N GLU A 117 -6.22 -2.05 -18.31
CA GLU A 117 -7.10 -1.31 -19.20
C GLU A 117 -6.91 0.21 -19.04
N ALA A 118 -6.59 0.66 -17.83
CA ALA A 118 -6.38 2.06 -17.44
C ALA A 118 -7.54 3.00 -17.80
N SER A 119 -8.74 2.46 -17.99
CA SER A 119 -9.99 3.25 -18.10
C SER A 119 -10.49 3.69 -16.72
N TRP A 120 -10.29 2.83 -15.73
CA TRP A 120 -10.54 3.10 -14.31
C TRP A 120 -9.56 2.25 -13.50
N ILE A 121 -8.67 2.91 -12.78
CA ILE A 121 -7.73 2.28 -11.86
C ILE A 121 -8.20 2.55 -10.43
N VAL A 122 -8.28 1.50 -9.62
CA VAL A 122 -8.54 1.58 -8.18
C VAL A 122 -7.33 1.06 -7.44
N ALA A 123 -6.78 1.86 -6.54
CA ALA A 123 -5.66 1.47 -5.69
C ALA A 123 -6.02 1.69 -4.22
N ASP A 124 -6.02 0.58 -3.46
CA ASP A 124 -6.44 0.54 -2.07
C ASP A 124 -5.23 0.62 -1.13
N TYR A 125 -5.12 1.71 -0.37
CA TYR A 125 -4.10 1.91 0.65
C TYR A 125 -4.66 1.77 2.08
N LEU A 126 -5.75 1.01 2.26
CA LEU A 126 -6.52 0.85 3.49
C LEU A 126 -7.26 2.14 3.88
N ASP A 127 -6.53 3.09 4.47
CA ASP A 127 -7.11 4.34 4.98
C ASP A 127 -7.52 5.28 3.84
N VAL A 128 -6.95 5.10 2.64
CA VAL A 128 -7.24 5.90 1.46
C VAL A 128 -7.38 5.02 0.22
N VAL A 129 -8.45 5.24 -0.56
CA VAL A 129 -8.62 4.60 -1.89
C VAL A 129 -8.50 5.62 -3.00
N LEU A 130 -7.51 5.43 -3.88
CA LEU A 130 -7.31 6.23 -5.08
C LEU A 130 -8.14 5.67 -6.23
N HIS A 131 -8.94 6.53 -6.86
CA HIS A 131 -9.67 6.26 -8.09
C HIS A 131 -9.14 7.18 -9.20
N VAL A 132 -8.54 6.58 -10.23
CA VAL A 132 -8.06 7.30 -11.42
C VAL A 132 -8.89 6.89 -12.62
N PHE A 133 -9.65 7.83 -13.18
CA PHE A 133 -10.55 7.57 -14.29
C PHE A 133 -10.04 8.11 -15.63
N THR A 134 -10.61 7.64 -16.73
CA THR A 134 -10.74 8.44 -17.96
C THR A 134 -12.00 9.33 -17.89
N PRO A 135 -12.10 10.39 -18.72
CA PRO A 135 -13.25 11.31 -18.65
C PRO A 135 -14.58 10.58 -18.90
N ASP A 136 -14.62 9.69 -19.89
CA ASP A 136 -15.82 8.91 -20.24
C ASP A 136 -16.26 8.00 -19.08
N THR A 137 -15.29 7.35 -18.43
CA THR A 137 -15.58 6.40 -17.35
C THR A 137 -16.04 7.13 -16.09
N ARG A 138 -15.44 8.28 -15.77
CA ARG A 138 -15.88 9.14 -14.66
C ARG A 138 -17.30 9.64 -14.87
N ALA A 139 -17.62 10.08 -16.09
CA ALA A 139 -18.96 10.54 -16.46
C ALA A 139 -20.01 9.42 -16.47
N TYR A 140 -19.59 8.17 -16.70
CA TYR A 140 -20.48 7.00 -16.66
C TYR A 140 -20.81 6.59 -15.21
N TYR A 141 -19.80 6.45 -14.34
CA TYR A 141 -19.99 5.96 -12.98
C TYR A 141 -20.43 7.04 -11.99
N ARG A 142 -20.03 8.30 -12.20
CA ARG A 142 -20.47 9.46 -11.41
C ARG A 142 -20.39 9.24 -9.90
N LEU A 143 -19.25 8.73 -9.41
CA LEU A 143 -19.09 8.38 -8.01
C LEU A 143 -19.30 9.57 -7.08
N GLU A 144 -18.99 10.78 -7.53
CA GLU A 144 -19.22 12.01 -6.78
C GLU A 144 -20.70 12.29 -6.54
N ASP A 145 -21.59 11.85 -7.43
CA ASP A 145 -23.03 12.00 -7.20
C ASP A 145 -23.53 10.98 -6.18
N LEU A 146 -23.01 9.75 -6.24
CA LEU A 146 -23.33 8.70 -5.27
C LEU A 146 -22.95 9.13 -3.83
N TRP A 147 -21.86 9.89 -3.69
CA TRP A 147 -21.35 10.36 -2.41
C TRP A 147 -21.51 11.88 -2.23
N SER A 148 -22.47 12.50 -2.90
CA SER A 148 -22.64 13.96 -2.89
C SER A 148 -22.94 14.54 -1.49
N ASP A 149 -23.41 13.72 -0.56
CA ASP A 149 -23.72 14.11 0.82
C ASP A 149 -22.51 14.07 1.77
N VAL A 150 -21.33 13.59 1.32
CA VAL A 150 -20.13 13.52 2.17
C VAL A 150 -19.28 14.79 2.03
N PRO A 151 -18.56 15.22 3.08
CA PRO A 151 -17.65 16.36 2.98
C PRO A 151 -16.57 16.12 1.92
N SER A 152 -16.29 17.14 1.09
CA SER A 152 -15.29 17.06 0.03
C SER A 152 -14.30 18.23 0.07
N GLU A 153 -13.04 17.94 -0.23
CA GLU A 153 -11.97 18.94 -0.44
C GLU A 153 -11.52 18.85 -1.90
N THR A 154 -11.75 19.91 -2.68
CA THR A 154 -11.15 20.05 -4.01
C THR A 154 -9.71 20.52 -3.86
N VAL A 155 -8.77 19.78 -4.44
CA VAL A 155 -7.37 20.18 -4.42
C VAL A 155 -7.14 21.10 -5.60
N GLU A 156 -6.89 22.38 -5.32
CA GLU A 156 -6.57 23.38 -6.34
C GLU A 156 -5.21 23.07 -6.97
N ALA A 157 -5.10 23.25 -8.29
CA ALA A 157 -3.82 23.05 -8.97
C ALA A 157 -2.82 24.11 -8.51
N VAL A 158 -1.64 23.67 -8.05
CA VAL A 158 -0.53 24.59 -7.79
C VAL A 158 -0.18 25.28 -9.10
N SER A 159 -0.55 26.56 -9.21
CA SER A 159 -0.18 27.40 -10.36
C SER A 159 1.32 27.66 -10.27
N VAL A 160 2.09 26.98 -11.13
CA VAL A 160 3.53 27.21 -11.31
C VAL A 160 3.75 28.34 -12.31
#